data_AF-A4CDM6-F1
#
_entry.id   AF-A4CDM6-F1
#
_cell.length_a   1.000
_cell.length_b   1.000
_cell.length_c   1.000
_cell.angle_alpha   90.00
_cell.angle_beta   90.00
_cell.angle_gamma   90.00
#
_symmetry.space_group_name_H-M   'P 1'
#
loop_
_entity.id
_entity.type
_entity.pdbx_description
1 polymer ?
#
loop_
_entity_poly.entity_id
_entity_poly.type
_entity_poly.pdbx_seq_one_letter_code
_entity_poly.pdbx_strand_id
1 'polypeptide(L)'
;MNHPDSINTVEIIKKVQRLRAFYSHVLQYVVVMLLLSILNFIISPDYIWVIWPALGWGIGIVLQGLSTIGLFAKMAIFDSHWEQKQINKRLASLSQAQTK
;
A
#
# COMPACT_ATOMS: atom_id res chain seq x y z
N MET A 1 -19.76 24.24 -21.02
CA MET A 1 -19.01 24.38 -19.77
C MET A 1 -18.22 23.11 -19.56
N ASN A 2 -16.95 23.07 -19.98
CA ASN A 2 -16.04 21.98 -19.66
C ASN A 2 -15.54 22.24 -18.23
N HIS A 3 -16.02 21.46 -17.26
CA HIS A 3 -15.61 21.55 -15.86
C HIS A 3 -14.45 20.56 -15.65
N PRO A 4 -13.18 21.01 -15.65
CA PRO A 4 -12.02 20.14 -15.42
C PRO A 4 -11.96 19.54 -13.99
N ASP A 5 -12.95 19.84 -13.15
CA ASP A 5 -12.92 19.51 -11.73
C ASP A 5 -13.53 18.13 -11.40
N SER A 6 -14.40 17.59 -12.28
CA SER A 6 -15.04 16.28 -12.04
C SER A 6 -14.04 15.12 -12.11
N ILE A 7 -13.15 15.13 -13.10
CA ILE A 7 -12.11 14.09 -13.27
C ILE A 7 -11.17 14.08 -12.06
N ASN A 8 -10.77 15.26 -11.57
CA ASN A 8 -9.90 15.41 -10.41
C ASN A 8 -10.59 14.92 -9.11
N THR A 9 -11.89 15.20 -8.91
CA THR A 9 -12.60 14.73 -7.71
C THR A 9 -12.63 13.21 -7.57
N VAL A 10 -12.84 12.46 -8.65
CA VAL A 10 -12.89 10.98 -8.57
C VAL A 10 -11.52 10.40 -8.17
N GLU A 11 -10.43 10.96 -8.69
CA GLU A 11 -9.07 10.54 -8.32
C GLU A 11 -8.72 10.88 -6.87
N ILE A 12 -9.09 12.09 -6.42
CA ILE A 12 -8.90 12.53 -5.03
C ILE A 12 -9.70 11.62 -4.08
N ILE A 13 -10.95 11.31 -4.39
CA ILE A 13 -11.80 10.43 -3.59
C ILE A 13 -11.20 9.01 -3.51
N LYS A 14 -10.72 8.46 -4.63
CA LYS A 14 -10.07 7.13 -4.64
C LYS A 14 -8.77 7.11 -3.81
N LYS A 15 -7.99 8.19 -3.79
CA LYS A 15 -6.81 8.31 -2.93
C LYS A 15 -7.21 8.33 -1.46
N VAL A 16 -8.21 9.13 -1.10
CA VAL A 16 -8.71 9.24 0.29
C VAL A 16 -9.32 7.92 0.77
N GLN A 17 -10.09 7.21 -0.05
CA GLN A 17 -10.65 5.90 0.31
C GLN A 17 -9.56 4.86 0.59
N ARG A 18 -8.51 4.81 -0.23
CA ARG A 18 -7.35 3.93 0.01
C ARG A 18 -6.65 4.25 1.33
N LEU A 19 -6.43 5.54 1.60
CA LEU A 19 -5.86 5.98 2.87
C LEU A 19 -6.74 5.56 4.04
N ARG A 20 -8.06 5.80 3.95
CA ARG A 20 -9.02 5.50 5.01
C ARG A 20 -9.08 4.00 5.32
N ALA A 21 -9.05 3.15 4.29
CA ALA A 21 -9.00 1.70 4.46
C ALA A 21 -7.72 1.25 5.17
N PHE A 22 -6.56 1.80 4.78
CA PHE A 22 -5.30 1.53 5.45
C PHE A 22 -5.30 1.96 6.93
N TYR A 23 -5.74 3.19 7.21
CA TYR A 23 -5.85 3.70 8.59
C TYR A 23 -6.81 2.86 9.43
N SER A 24 -7.91 2.34 8.86
CA SER A 24 -8.82 1.45 9.58
C SER A 24 -8.14 0.17 10.03
N HIS A 25 -7.35 -0.46 9.15
CA HIS A 25 -6.59 -1.68 9.50
C HIS A 25 -5.50 -1.40 10.54
N VAL A 26 -4.79 -0.28 10.43
CA VAL A 26 -3.77 0.13 11.42
C VAL A 26 -4.41 0.43 12.77
N LEU A 27 -5.54 1.15 12.79
CA LEU A 27 -6.26 1.46 14.01
C LEU A 27 -6.73 0.19 14.72
N GLN A 28 -7.31 -0.75 13.96
CA GLN A 28 -7.74 -2.03 14.53
C GLN A 28 -6.56 -2.83 15.08
N TYR A 29 -5.41 -2.82 14.41
CA TYR A 29 -4.18 -3.43 14.94
C TYR A 29 -3.75 -2.79 16.25
N VAL A 30 -3.70 -1.45 16.33
CA VAL A 30 -3.32 -0.74 17.57
C VAL A 30 -4.29 -1.07 18.72
N VAL A 31 -5.60 -1.07 18.46
CA VAL A 31 -6.62 -1.39 19.47
C VAL A 31 -6.46 -2.83 19.97
N VAL A 32 -6.31 -3.79 19.06
CA VAL A 32 -6.11 -5.21 19.41
C VAL A 32 -4.81 -5.39 20.19
N MET A 33 -3.72 -4.78 19.76
CA MET A 33 -2.42 -4.85 20.44
C MET A 33 -2.45 -4.25 21.85
N LEU A 34 -3.15 -3.13 22.05
CA LEU A 34 -3.36 -2.55 23.38
C LEU A 34 -4.17 -3.47 24.27
N LEU A 35 -5.27 -4.03 23.75
CA LEU A 35 -6.11 -4.99 24.50
C LEU A 35 -5.30 -6.22 24.91
N LEU A 36 -4.52 -6.79 23.98
CA LEU A 36 -3.66 -7.94 24.23
C LEU A 36 -2.56 -7.63 25.23
N SER A 37 -1.93 -6.45 25.14
CA SER A 37 -0.91 -6.02 26.09
C SER A 37 -1.47 -5.94 27.51
N ILE A 38 -2.67 -5.38 27.69
CA ILE A 38 -3.37 -5.37 28.98
C ILE A 38 -3.64 -6.81 29.45
N LEU A 39 -4.12 -7.67 28.56
CA LEU A 39 -4.40 -9.07 28.86
C LEU A 39 -3.13 -9.85 29.27
N ASN A 40 -1.97 -9.52 28.71
CA ASN A 40 -0.68 -10.08 29.11
C ASN A 40 -0.35 -9.73 30.56
N PHE A 41 -0.51 -8.46 30.94
CA PHE A 41 -0.27 -8.01 32.31
C PHE A 41 -1.20 -8.70 33.31
N ILE A 42 -2.44 -9.05 32.90
CA ILE A 42 -3.42 -9.71 33.77
C ILE A 42 -3.18 -11.22 33.87
N ILE A 43 -2.92 -11.91 32.75
CA ILE A 43 -2.88 -13.38 32.71
C ILE A 43 -1.49 -13.92 33.05
N SER A 44 -0.43 -13.30 32.55
CA SER A 44 0.93 -13.82 32.66
C SER A 44 1.96 -12.71 32.51
N PRO A 45 2.22 -11.91 33.57
CA PRO A 45 3.22 -10.85 33.51
C PRO A 45 4.64 -11.39 33.23
N ASP A 46 4.93 -12.63 33.64
CA ASP A 46 6.23 -13.27 33.45
C ASP A 46 6.47 -13.81 32.02
N TYR A 47 5.43 -13.91 31.20
CA TYR A 47 5.53 -14.43 29.83
C TYR A 47 4.80 -13.54 28.82
N ILE A 48 5.58 -12.87 27.96
CA ILE A 48 5.08 -11.93 26.95
C ILE A 48 4.58 -12.70 25.72
N TRP A 49 3.45 -13.38 25.85
CA TRP A 49 2.86 -14.17 24.77
C TRP A 49 2.30 -13.30 23.63
N VAL A 50 2.03 -12.02 23.91
CA VAL A 50 1.53 -11.02 22.94
C VAL A 50 2.48 -10.82 21.76
N ILE A 51 3.77 -11.17 21.90
CA ILE A 51 4.74 -11.07 20.80
C ILE A 51 4.37 -11.97 19.62
N TRP A 52 3.68 -13.09 19.83
CA TRP A 52 3.30 -14.02 18.76
C TRP A 52 2.21 -13.42 17.84
N PRO A 53 1.06 -12.94 18.37
CA PRO A 53 0.11 -12.14 17.60
C PRO A 53 0.76 -10.89 16.97
N ALA A 54 1.62 -10.20 17.74
CA ALA A 54 2.30 -9.00 17.28
C ALA A 54 3.18 -9.24 16.05
N LEU A 55 3.95 -10.32 16.04
CA LEU A 55 4.82 -10.69 14.94
C LEU A 55 4.01 -11.19 13.73
N GLY A 56 3.04 -12.08 13.94
CA GLY A 56 2.22 -12.60 12.84
C GLY A 56 1.44 -11.50 12.11
N TRP A 57 0.75 -10.64 12.85
CA TRP A 57 -0.07 -9.57 12.27
C TRP A 57 0.73 -8.31 11.94
N GLY A 58 1.78 -8.02 12.72
CA GLY A 58 2.64 -6.86 12.50
C GLY A 58 3.40 -6.94 11.18
N ILE A 59 3.85 -8.12 10.76
CA ILE A 59 4.51 -8.30 9.45
C ILE A 59 3.55 -7.93 8.31
N GLY A 60 2.28 -8.35 8.37
CA GLY A 60 1.28 -8.00 7.36
C GLY A 60 1.02 -6.49 7.27
N ILE A 61 0.89 -5.82 8.43
CA ILE A 61 0.70 -4.36 8.51
C ILE A 61 1.94 -3.62 7.99
N VAL A 62 3.14 -4.08 8.34
CA VAL A 62 4.40 -3.49 7.88
C VAL A 62 4.53 -3.61 6.36
N LEU A 63 4.24 -4.78 5.78
CA LEU A 63 4.23 -4.96 4.32
C LEU A 63 3.20 -4.05 3.64
N GLN A 64 2.00 -3.94 4.20
CA GLN A 64 0.95 -3.05 3.69
C GLN A 64 1.38 -1.57 3.80
N GLY A 65 2.03 -1.18 4.89
CA GLY A 65 2.53 0.17 5.12
C GLY A 65 3.68 0.53 4.19
N LEU A 66 4.62 -0.38 3.97
CA LEU A 66 5.73 -0.23 3.02
C LEU A 66 5.23 -0.06 1.58
N SER A 67 4.17 -0.79 1.21
CA SER A 67 3.48 -0.63 -0.08
C SER A 67 2.77 0.73 -0.18
N THR A 68 2.07 1.15 0.88
CA THR A 68 1.30 2.42 0.91
C THR A 68 2.19 3.66 0.91
N ILE A 69 3.31 3.62 1.62
CA ILE A 69 4.32 4.71 1.68
C ILE A 69 5.15 4.76 0.39
N GLY A 70 4.98 3.80 -0.53
CA GLY A 70 5.76 3.71 -1.76
C GLY A 70 7.23 3.38 -1.49
N LEU A 71 7.58 2.89 -0.28
CA LEU A 71 8.93 2.44 0.01
C LEU A 71 9.26 1.17 -0.78
N PHE A 72 8.26 0.33 -1.02
CA PHE A 72 8.36 -0.77 -1.98
C PHE A 72 8.59 -0.25 -3.41
N ALA A 73 8.03 0.89 -3.80
CA ALA A 73 8.31 1.51 -5.11
C ALA A 73 9.73 2.11 -5.18
N LYS A 74 10.29 2.56 -4.05
CA LYS A 74 11.70 2.96 -3.94
C LYS A 74 12.68 1.78 -3.98
N MET A 75 12.28 0.62 -3.44
CA MET A 75 13.06 -0.62 -3.44
C MET A 75 12.91 -1.39 -4.77
N ALA A 76 11.73 -1.30 -5.39
CA ALA A 76 11.43 -1.73 -6.75
C ALA A 76 12.05 -0.73 -7.74
N ILE A 77 13.37 -0.72 -7.77
CA ILE A 77 14.21 -0.03 -8.77
C ILE A 77 14.04 -0.69 -10.17
N PHE A 78 13.33 -1.81 -10.24
CA PHE A 78 12.62 -2.34 -11.41
C PHE A 78 11.17 -1.85 -11.30
N ASP A 79 10.67 -0.86 -12.02
CA ASP A 79 10.31 -1.01 -13.44
C ASP A 79 9.54 0.24 -13.88
N SER A 80 10.25 1.33 -14.18
CA SER A 80 9.66 2.44 -14.93
C SER A 80 10.46 2.73 -16.19
N HIS A 81 11.77 2.59 -16.10
CA HIS A 81 12.67 2.77 -17.25
C HIS A 81 12.64 1.57 -18.22
N TRP A 82 12.37 0.35 -17.74
CA TRP A 82 12.23 -0.83 -18.61
C TRP A 82 10.86 -0.86 -19.29
N GLU A 83 9.78 -0.64 -18.55
CA GLU A 83 8.43 -0.48 -19.10
C GLU A 83 8.34 0.57 -20.21
N GLN A 84 8.87 1.78 -19.98
CA GLN A 84 8.89 2.84 -21.00
C GLN A 84 9.68 2.44 -22.26
N LYS A 85 10.78 1.70 -22.09
CA LYS A 85 11.57 1.20 -23.22
C LYS A 85 10.81 0.19 -24.07
N GLN A 86 9.97 -0.66 -23.47
CA GLN A 86 9.15 -1.63 -24.18
C GLN A 86 7.97 -0.96 -24.90
N ILE A 87 7.32 0.02 -24.25
CA ILE A 87 6.23 0.79 -24.84
C ILE A 87 6.73 1.54 -26.08
N ASN A 88 7.87 2.24 -25.98
CA ASN A 88 8.46 2.97 -27.09
C ASN A 88 8.84 2.05 -28.26
N LYS A 89 9.37 0.84 -27.98
CA LYS A 89 9.66 -0.15 -29.02
C LYS A 89 8.41 -0.57 -29.80
N ARG A 90 7.30 -0.84 -29.10
CA ARG A 90 6.05 -1.25 -29.76
C ARG A 90 5.41 -0.11 -30.54
N LEU A 91 5.39 1.11 -29.98
CA LEU A 91 4.88 2.30 -30.68
C LEU A 91 5.66 2.59 -31.97
N ALA A 92 6.99 2.50 -31.94
CA ALA A 92 7.82 2.66 -33.13
C ALA A 92 7.54 1.59 -34.20
N SER A 93 7.32 0.34 -33.79
CA SER A 93 7.00 -0.75 -34.73
C SER A 93 5.61 -0.60 -35.38
N LEU A 94 4.63 -0.05 -34.65
CA LEU A 94 3.30 0.21 -35.17
C LEU A 94 3.28 1.39 -36.14
N SER A 95 4.05 2.45 -35.88
CA SER A 95 4.12 3.59 -36.80
C SER A 95 4.70 3.19 -38.15
N GLN A 96 5.69 2.28 -38.18
CA GLN A 96 6.28 1.79 -39.42
C GLN A 96 5.36 0.86 -40.21
N ALA A 97 4.50 0.10 -39.52
CA ALA A 97 3.51 -0.77 -40.15
C ALA A 97 2.34 0.01 -40.78
N GLN A 98 2.07 1.24 -40.34
CA GLN A 98 1.00 2.10 -40.89
C GLN A 98 1.46 3.00 -42.05
N THR A 99 2.77 3.16 -42.26
CA THR A 99 3.35 4.01 -43.33
C THR A 99 3.67 3.26 -44.63
N LYS A 100 3.31 1.98 -44.75
CA LYS A 100 3.58 1.14 -45.92
C LYS A 100 2.28 0.68 -46.56
#